data_AF-A0A942J0Y9-F1
#
_entry.id   AF-A0A942J0Y9-F1
#
_cell.length_a   1.000
_cell.length_b   1.000
_cell.length_c   1.000
_cell.angle_alpha   90.00
_cell.angle_beta   90.00
_cell.angle_gamma   90.00
#
_symmetry.space_group_name_H-M   'P 1'
#
loop_
_entity.id
_entity.type
_entity.pdbx_description
1 polymer ?
#
loop_
_entity_poly.entity_id
_entity_poly.type
_entity_poly.pdbx_seq_one_letter_code
_entity_poly.pdbx_strand_id
1 'polypeptide(L)'
;MKLKKIWCVLLILVTVVGVWLLQDYATIESARRDVLMMDTFVQLIADGRRANVVLDEVLVEMKRLEALLSAHAVGSDVYRINNAALAKVTVSQETIDVLLIAKDAFNRTGGAFDVTVGAVLKAWGFGTDERRVPSAADLTEAMSGVGFGFVEFDAAEKWVRLTHPATRLDFGGVAKGYIV
;
A
#
# COMPACT_ATOMS: atom_id res chain seq x y z
N MET A 1 -44.81 36.92 39.66
CA MET A 1 -43.80 35.95 40.15
C MET A 1 -43.61 34.73 39.23
N LYS A 2 -44.67 34.18 38.59
CA LYS A 2 -44.58 33.02 37.68
C LYS A 2 -43.81 33.30 36.37
N LEU A 3 -43.99 34.49 35.78
CA LEU A 3 -43.35 34.86 34.51
C LEU A 3 -41.81 34.91 34.62
N LYS A 4 -41.26 35.52 35.68
CA LYS A 4 -39.80 35.56 35.92
C LYS A 4 -39.18 34.16 36.03
N LYS A 5 -39.89 33.20 36.63
CA LYS A 5 -39.43 31.80 36.72
C LYS A 5 -39.37 31.12 35.35
N ILE A 6 -40.34 31.38 34.48
CA ILE A 6 -40.36 30.84 33.11
C ILE A 6 -39.17 31.36 32.29
N TRP A 7 -38.88 32.66 32.38
CA TRP A 7 -37.72 33.26 31.70
C TRP A 7 -36.39 32.71 32.22
N CYS A 8 -36.25 32.48 33.53
CA CYS A 8 -35.06 31.83 34.09
C CYS A 8 -34.86 30.41 33.58
N VAL A 9 -35.93 29.62 33.48
CA VAL A 9 -35.86 28.23 32.96
C VAL A 9 -35.49 28.21 31.47
N LEU A 10 -36.07 29.09 30.66
CA LEU A 10 -35.73 29.20 29.23
C LEU A 10 -34.28 29.61 29.01
N LEU A 11 -33.77 30.57 29.79
CA LEU A 11 -32.37 30.99 29.71
C LEU A 11 -31.42 29.84 30.04
N ILE A 12 -31.72 29.06 31.10
CA ILE A 12 -30.94 27.88 31.47
C ILE A 12 -30.96 26.85 30.33
N LEU A 13 -32.13 26.56 29.76
CA LEU A 13 -32.27 25.62 28.65
C LEU A 13 -31.45 26.04 27.43
N VAL A 14 -31.50 27.32 27.05
CA VAL A 14 -30.70 27.85 25.93
C VAL A 14 -29.20 27.76 26.23
N THR A 15 -28.76 28.04 27.46
CA THR A 15 -27.35 27.90 27.83
C THR A 15 -26.89 26.44 27.84
N VAL A 16 -27.72 25.50 28.31
CA VAL A 16 -27.39 24.06 28.30
C VAL A 16 -27.29 23.56 26.87
N VAL A 17 -28.25 23.91 26.01
CA VAL A 17 -28.22 23.56 24.58
C VAL A 17 -27.03 24.22 23.88
N GLY A 18 -26.74 25.48 24.18
CA GLY A 18 -25.59 26.20 23.63
C GLY A 18 -24.25 25.60 24.04
N VAL A 19 -24.09 25.22 25.31
CA VAL A 19 -22.89 24.51 25.80
C VAL A 19 -22.76 23.16 25.13
N TRP A 20 -23.85 22.40 24.99
CA TRP A 20 -23.85 21.09 24.34
C TRP A 20 -23.46 21.19 22.86
N LEU A 21 -24.00 22.19 22.14
CA LEU A 21 -23.63 22.48 20.74
C LEU A 21 -22.19 22.97 20.57
N LEU A 22 -21.65 23.70 21.56
CA LEU A 22 -20.25 24.16 21.56
C LEU A 22 -19.28 23.03 21.93
N GLN A 23 -19.69 22.08 22.77
CA GLN A 23 -18.89 20.92 23.16
C GLN A 23 -18.61 20.01 21.95
N ASP A 24 -19.63 19.79 21.11
CA ASP A 24 -19.51 19.05 19.85
C ASP A 24 -18.65 19.78 18.79
N TYR A 25 -18.54 21.10 18.90
CA TYR A 25 -17.73 21.92 17.98
C TYR A 25 -16.24 21.97 18.35
N ALA A 26 -15.91 21.76 19.64
CA ALA A 26 -14.59 22.02 20.21
C ALA A 26 -13.72 20.77 20.44
N THR A 27 -14.24 19.55 20.28
CA THR A 27 -13.47 18.32 20.49
C THR A 27 -12.68 17.93 19.25
N ILE A 28 -11.39 18.29 19.24
CA ILE A 28 -10.40 17.61 18.40
C ILE A 28 -10.13 16.26 19.05
N GLU A 29 -10.61 15.17 18.43
CA GLU A 29 -10.25 13.81 18.84
C GLU A 29 -8.92 13.43 18.22
N SER A 30 -8.01 12.89 19.02
CA SER A 30 -6.85 12.15 18.52
C SER A 30 -7.21 10.68 18.47
N ALA A 31 -7.02 10.04 17.31
CA ALA A 31 -7.22 8.62 17.12
C ALA A 31 -5.91 7.96 16.69
N ARG A 32 -5.75 6.70 17.08
CA ARG A 32 -4.61 5.86 16.70
C ARG A 32 -5.11 4.47 16.29
N ARG A 33 -4.44 3.88 15.30
CA ARG A 33 -4.57 2.47 14.92
C ARG A 33 -3.18 1.88 14.79
N ASP A 34 -2.99 0.72 15.42
CA ASP A 34 -1.78 -0.08 15.29
C ASP A 34 -2.18 -1.40 14.63
N VAL A 35 -1.61 -1.70 13.46
CA VAL A 35 -2.00 -2.86 12.65
C VAL A 35 -0.75 -3.57 12.12
N LEU A 36 -0.77 -4.90 12.12
CA LEU A 36 0.20 -5.70 11.39
C LEU A 36 -0.24 -5.85 9.94
N MET A 37 0.54 -5.31 9.01
CA MET A 37 0.33 -5.40 7.57
C MET A 37 1.62 -5.12 6.80
N MET A 38 1.70 -5.54 5.54
CA MET A 38 2.91 -5.41 4.69
C MET A 38 4.16 -6.00 5.37
N ASP A 39 3.96 -7.12 6.08
CA ASP A 39 4.94 -7.82 6.94
C ASP A 39 5.64 -6.90 7.94
N THR A 40 4.94 -5.89 8.44
CA THR A 40 5.48 -4.94 9.40
C THR A 40 4.41 -4.39 10.33
N PHE A 41 4.86 -3.60 11.31
CA PHE A 41 3.99 -2.87 12.21
C PHE A 41 3.72 -1.49 11.60
N VAL A 42 2.45 -1.20 11.34
CA VAL A 42 1.97 0.08 10.81
C VAL A 42 1.21 0.82 11.90
N GLN A 43 1.56 2.08 12.10
CA GLN A 43 0.90 2.99 13.02
C GLN A 43 0.27 4.15 12.24
N LEU A 44 -1.03 4.31 12.41
CA LEU A 44 -1.79 5.42 11.85
C LEU A 44 -2.26 6.32 12.99
N ILE A 45 -2.04 7.62 12.85
CA ILE A 45 -2.43 8.64 13.83
C ILE A 45 -3.14 9.75 13.06
N ALA A 46 -4.29 10.20 13.57
CA ALA A 46 -5.01 11.32 13.02
C ALA A 46 -5.61 12.17 14.15
N ASP A 47 -5.64 13.48 13.92
CA ASP A 47 -6.26 14.44 14.83
C ASP A 47 -7.39 15.18 14.10
N GLY A 48 -8.55 15.26 14.72
CA GLY A 48 -9.70 16.01 14.20
C GLY A 48 -11.03 15.32 14.45
N ARG A 49 -12.13 16.03 14.13
CA ARG A 49 -13.52 15.60 14.40
C ARG A 49 -13.93 14.27 13.75
N ARG A 50 -13.16 13.79 12.76
CA ARG A 50 -13.41 12.55 12.02
C ARG A 50 -12.24 11.58 12.09
N ALA A 51 -11.31 11.76 13.03
CA ALA A 51 -10.07 10.99 13.09
C ALA A 51 -10.32 9.48 13.02
N ASN A 52 -11.23 8.94 13.83
CA ASN A 52 -11.58 7.51 13.80
C ASN A 52 -12.08 7.03 12.43
N VAL A 53 -13.02 7.76 11.82
CA VAL A 53 -13.61 7.39 10.52
C VAL A 53 -12.55 7.40 9.42
N VAL A 54 -11.70 8.43 9.39
CA VAL A 54 -10.62 8.55 8.40
C VAL A 54 -9.60 7.43 8.57
N LEU A 55 -9.22 7.09 9.80
CA LEU A 55 -8.28 5.98 10.04
C LEU A 55 -8.84 4.64 9.56
N ASP A 56 -10.14 4.40 9.73
CA ASP A 56 -10.78 3.18 9.25
C ASP A 56 -10.84 3.15 7.71
N GLU A 57 -11.15 4.27 7.05
CA GLU A 57 -11.11 4.42 5.58
C GLU A 57 -9.69 4.21 5.01
N VAL A 58 -8.67 4.81 5.62
CA VAL A 58 -7.26 4.63 5.26
C VAL A 58 -6.86 3.18 5.39
N LEU A 59 -7.23 2.51 6.49
CA LEU A 59 -6.87 1.11 6.69
C LEU A 59 -7.50 0.18 5.63
N VAL A 60 -8.73 0.46 5.19
CA VAL A 60 -9.38 -0.28 4.10
C VAL A 60 -8.57 -0.12 2.81
N GLU A 61 -8.16 1.10 2.49
CA GLU A 61 -7.42 1.38 1.26
C GLU A 61 -6.01 0.78 1.28
N MET A 62 -5.29 0.90 2.39
CA MET A 62 -3.96 0.30 2.53
C MET A 62 -4.02 -1.24 2.36
N LYS A 63 -5.05 -1.90 2.91
CA LYS A 63 -5.26 -3.35 2.74
C LYS A 63 -5.58 -3.72 1.28
N ARG A 64 -6.37 -2.89 0.59
CA ARG A 64 -6.67 -3.08 -0.83
C ARG A 64 -5.37 -3.02 -1.65
N LEU A 65 -4.53 -2.01 -1.41
CA LEU A 65 -3.26 -1.83 -2.11
C LEU A 65 -2.24 -2.93 -1.77
N GLU A 66 -2.15 -3.35 -0.51
CA GLU A 66 -1.32 -4.49 -0.09
C GLU A 66 -1.70 -5.76 -0.87
N ALA A 67 -3.00 -6.07 -0.94
CA ALA A 67 -3.49 -7.24 -1.67
C ALA A 67 -3.23 -7.13 -3.18
N LEU A 68 -3.35 -5.92 -3.75
CA LEU A 68 -3.18 -5.64 -5.17
C LEU A 68 -1.71 -5.74 -5.63
N LEU A 69 -0.78 -5.25 -4.81
CA LEU A 69 0.64 -5.08 -5.15
C LEU A 69 1.53 -6.24 -4.64
N SER A 70 0.96 -7.21 -3.93
CA SER A 70 1.72 -8.34 -3.36
C SER A 70 2.22 -9.30 -4.45
N ALA A 71 3.50 -9.69 -4.40
CA ALA A 71 4.04 -10.73 -5.28
C ALA A 71 3.51 -12.14 -4.94
N HIS A 72 2.93 -12.33 -3.75
CA HIS A 72 2.56 -13.63 -3.19
C HIS A 72 1.05 -13.86 -3.11
N ALA A 73 0.25 -12.80 -3.06
CA ALA A 73 -1.20 -12.91 -2.97
C ALA A 73 -1.78 -13.38 -4.31
N VAL A 74 -2.39 -14.57 -4.32
CA VAL A 74 -3.04 -15.11 -5.52
C VAL A 74 -4.13 -14.15 -6.00
N GLY A 75 -4.03 -13.75 -7.26
CA GLY A 75 -4.97 -12.82 -7.90
C GLY A 75 -4.53 -11.36 -7.90
N SER A 76 -3.49 -10.99 -7.14
CA SER A 76 -2.88 -9.66 -7.21
C SER A 76 -2.33 -9.37 -8.62
N ASP A 77 -2.10 -8.10 -8.94
CA ASP A 77 -1.54 -7.73 -10.24
C ASP A 77 -0.14 -8.34 -10.41
N VAL A 78 0.72 -8.20 -9.39
CA VAL A 78 2.10 -8.68 -9.43
C VAL A 78 2.16 -10.21 -9.53
N TYR A 79 1.30 -10.92 -8.79
CA TYR A 79 1.18 -12.37 -8.91
C TYR A 79 0.75 -12.77 -10.32
N ARG A 80 -0.27 -12.12 -10.90
CA ARG A 80 -0.74 -12.43 -12.25
C ARG A 80 0.35 -12.19 -13.29
N ILE A 81 1.06 -11.07 -13.22
CA ILE A 81 2.20 -10.77 -14.12
C ILE A 81 3.26 -11.89 -14.04
N ASN A 82 3.66 -12.26 -12.82
CA ASN A 82 4.69 -13.27 -12.58
C ASN A 82 4.32 -14.68 -13.08
N ASN A 83 3.02 -14.97 -13.24
CA ASN A 83 2.50 -16.27 -13.63
C ASN A 83 1.87 -16.29 -15.04
N ALA A 84 1.94 -15.19 -15.80
CA ALA A 84 1.29 -15.06 -17.11
C ALA A 84 2.03 -15.74 -18.27
N ALA A 85 3.13 -16.46 -18.02
CA ALA A 85 3.93 -17.11 -19.06
C ALA A 85 4.27 -16.18 -20.26
N LEU A 86 4.70 -14.95 -19.95
CA LEU A 86 5.05 -13.90 -20.92
C LEU A 86 3.87 -13.28 -21.70
N ALA A 87 2.62 -13.64 -21.36
CA ALA A 87 1.45 -12.95 -21.90
C ALA A 87 1.28 -11.55 -21.29
N LYS A 88 0.58 -10.67 -22.03
CA LYS A 88 0.17 -9.36 -21.49
C LYS A 88 -0.88 -9.56 -20.40
N VAL A 89 -0.73 -8.82 -19.31
CA VAL A 89 -1.67 -8.80 -18.19
C VAL A 89 -2.22 -7.40 -18.04
N THR A 90 -3.54 -7.25 -18.10
CA THR A 90 -4.22 -6.01 -17.72
C THR A 90 -4.13 -5.81 -16.20
N VAL A 91 -3.74 -4.61 -15.79
CA VAL A 91 -3.45 -4.24 -14.40
C VAL A 91 -4.21 -2.98 -14.00
N SER A 92 -4.21 -2.69 -12.71
CA SER A 92 -4.69 -1.44 -12.13
C SER A 92 -3.79 -0.25 -12.49
N GLN A 93 -4.28 0.97 -12.26
CA GLN A 93 -3.47 2.19 -12.42
C GLN A 93 -2.33 2.21 -11.40
N GLU A 94 -2.60 1.74 -10.19
CA GLU A 94 -1.68 1.76 -9.06
C GLU A 94 -0.47 0.86 -9.31
N THR A 95 -0.66 -0.28 -9.99
CA THR A 95 0.47 -1.11 -10.47
C THR A 95 1.31 -0.38 -11.52
N ILE A 96 0.69 0.37 -12.43
CA ILE A 96 1.42 1.20 -13.42
C ILE A 96 2.20 2.30 -12.70
N ASP A 97 1.60 2.98 -11.72
CA ASP A 97 2.23 4.06 -10.98
C ASP A 97 3.47 3.55 -10.20
N VAL A 98 3.34 2.40 -9.54
CA VAL A 98 4.47 1.74 -8.86
C VAL A 98 5.57 1.34 -9.86
N LEU A 99 5.21 0.83 -11.04
CA LEU A 99 6.20 0.50 -12.09
C LEU A 99 6.92 1.74 -12.61
N LEU A 100 6.23 2.87 -12.76
CA LEU A 100 6.83 4.13 -13.17
C LEU A 100 7.83 4.64 -12.12
N ILE A 101 7.45 4.60 -10.84
CA ILE A 101 8.35 4.95 -9.72
C ILE A 101 9.57 4.01 -9.71
N ALA A 102 9.34 2.70 -9.85
CA ALA A 102 10.40 1.72 -9.86
C ALA A 102 11.36 1.90 -11.04
N LYS A 103 10.84 2.24 -12.23
CA LYS A 103 11.65 2.53 -13.42
C LYS A 103 12.52 3.77 -13.24
N ASP A 104 11.97 4.84 -12.66
CA ASP A 104 12.74 6.05 -12.35
C ASP A 104 13.87 5.74 -11.35
N ALA A 105 13.55 5.04 -10.26
CA ALA A 105 14.53 4.62 -9.26
C ALA A 105 15.63 3.72 -9.86
N PHE A 106 15.26 2.76 -10.71
CA PHE A 106 16.21 1.91 -11.45
C PHE A 106 17.18 2.76 -12.27
N ASN A 107 16.68 3.70 -13.06
CA ASN A 107 17.52 4.56 -13.90
C ASN A 107 18.44 5.44 -13.07
N ARG A 108 17.91 6.08 -12.00
CA ARG A 108 18.67 6.99 -11.15
C ARG A 108 19.76 6.31 -10.34
N THR A 109 19.57 5.02 -10.02
CA THR A 109 20.53 4.23 -9.25
C THR A 109 21.47 3.40 -10.13
N GLY A 110 21.36 3.51 -11.46
CA GLY A 110 22.13 2.66 -12.38
C GLY A 110 21.84 1.17 -12.21
N GLY A 111 20.61 0.82 -11.81
CA GLY A 111 20.17 -0.55 -11.59
C GLY A 111 20.42 -1.12 -10.20
N ALA A 112 20.95 -0.34 -9.25
CA ALA A 112 21.12 -0.82 -7.88
C ALA A 112 19.78 -1.06 -7.15
N PHE A 113 18.76 -0.26 -7.47
CA PHE A 113 17.37 -0.57 -7.14
C PHE A 113 16.69 -1.21 -8.35
N ASP A 114 16.20 -2.45 -8.21
CA ASP A 114 15.51 -3.15 -9.29
C ASP A 114 14.39 -4.04 -8.73
N VAL A 115 13.15 -3.84 -9.20
CA VAL A 115 11.98 -4.64 -8.82
C VAL A 115 11.92 -5.99 -9.52
N THR A 116 12.80 -6.29 -10.47
CA THR A 116 12.85 -7.57 -11.19
C THR A 116 13.68 -8.66 -10.48
N VAL A 117 14.15 -8.38 -9.26
CA VAL A 117 14.95 -9.30 -8.43
C VAL A 117 14.13 -10.41 -7.77
N GLY A 118 12.83 -10.55 -8.08
CA GLY A 118 11.94 -11.51 -7.42
C GLY A 118 12.41 -12.97 -7.54
N ALA A 119 13.04 -13.34 -8.66
CA ALA A 119 13.60 -14.69 -8.83
C ALA A 119 14.80 -14.93 -7.91
N VAL A 120 15.64 -13.90 -7.72
CA VAL A 120 16.78 -13.93 -6.80
C VAL A 120 16.27 -14.05 -5.36
N LEU A 121 15.31 -13.22 -4.96
CA LEU A 121 14.69 -13.27 -3.64
C LEU A 121 14.14 -14.68 -3.34
N LYS A 122 13.42 -15.27 -4.29
CA LYS A 122 12.92 -16.64 -4.19
C LYS A 122 14.03 -17.68 -4.04
N ALA A 123 15.14 -17.55 -4.79
CA ALA A 123 16.27 -18.48 -4.69
C ALA A 123 16.90 -18.48 -3.28
N TRP A 124 16.93 -17.32 -2.62
CA TRP A 124 17.37 -17.17 -1.23
C TRP A 124 16.33 -17.59 -0.18
N GLY A 125 15.09 -17.91 -0.59
CA GLY A 125 14.00 -18.26 0.32
C GLY A 125 13.37 -17.06 1.03
N PHE A 126 13.46 -15.85 0.48
CA PHE A 126 12.69 -14.72 1.00
C PHE A 126 11.19 -14.96 0.76
N GLY A 127 10.37 -14.62 1.75
CA GLY A 127 8.93 -14.89 1.75
C GLY A 127 8.56 -16.34 2.10
N THR A 128 9.53 -17.18 2.50
CA THR A 128 9.30 -18.54 2.99
C THR A 128 10.00 -18.78 4.33
N ASP A 129 9.64 -19.87 5.01
CA ASP A 129 10.31 -20.33 6.23
C ASP A 129 11.66 -21.02 5.94
N GLU A 130 11.95 -21.32 4.67
CA GLU A 130 13.12 -22.09 4.22
C GLU A 130 14.21 -21.19 3.63
N ARG A 131 14.78 -20.31 4.47
CA ARG A 131 15.90 -19.46 4.04
C ARG A 131 17.14 -20.31 3.79
N ARG A 132 17.81 -20.04 2.66
CA ARG A 132 19.01 -20.78 2.24
C ARG A 132 20.00 -19.90 1.50
N VAL A 133 21.25 -20.34 1.45
CA VAL A 133 22.23 -19.83 0.49
C VAL A 133 22.06 -20.63 -0.81
N PRO A 134 21.68 -20.00 -1.94
CA PRO A 134 21.51 -20.72 -3.20
C PRO A 134 22.85 -21.18 -3.78
N SER A 135 22.80 -22.19 -4.66
CA SER A 135 23.98 -22.60 -5.42
C SER A 135 24.37 -21.49 -6.41
N ALA A 136 25.63 -21.48 -6.86
CA ALA A 136 26.06 -20.54 -7.89
C ALA A 136 25.27 -20.72 -9.21
N ALA A 137 24.87 -21.95 -9.52
CA ALA A 137 24.04 -22.26 -10.69
C ALA A 137 22.63 -21.67 -10.54
N ASP A 138 21.96 -21.92 -9.40
CA ASP A 138 20.63 -21.38 -9.10
C ASP A 138 20.62 -19.85 -9.18
N LEU A 139 21.66 -19.21 -8.62
CA LEU A 139 21.77 -17.75 -8.61
C LEU A 139 22.04 -17.20 -10.01
N THR A 140 22.88 -17.86 -10.81
CA THR A 140 23.13 -17.46 -12.21
C THR A 140 21.86 -17.54 -13.04
N GLU A 141 21.07 -18.60 -12.87
CA GLU A 141 19.76 -18.74 -13.52
C GLU A 141 18.80 -17.64 -13.08
N ALA A 142 18.67 -17.39 -11.77
CA ALA A 142 17.81 -16.34 -11.25
C ALA A 142 18.20 -14.94 -11.75
N MET A 143 19.50 -14.66 -11.85
CA MET A 143 20.03 -13.38 -12.35
C MET A 143 19.79 -13.16 -13.84
N SER A 144 19.57 -14.21 -14.64
CA SER A 144 19.38 -14.09 -16.09
C SER A 144 18.14 -13.27 -16.48
N GLY A 145 17.15 -13.18 -15.58
CA GLY A 145 15.92 -12.40 -15.77
C GLY A 145 15.90 -11.06 -15.02
N VAL A 146 17.00 -10.62 -14.43
CA VAL A 146 17.08 -9.36 -13.69
C VAL A 146 17.44 -8.22 -14.65
N GLY A 147 16.66 -7.15 -14.59
CA GLY A 147 16.81 -5.94 -15.39
C GLY A 147 15.47 -5.43 -15.91
N PHE A 148 15.25 -4.12 -15.81
CA PHE A 148 14.02 -3.46 -16.27
C PHE A 148 13.79 -3.60 -17.79
N GLY A 149 14.83 -3.92 -18.58
CA GLY A 149 14.70 -4.23 -20.01
C GLY A 149 13.81 -5.44 -20.32
N PHE A 150 13.54 -6.29 -19.32
CA PHE A 150 12.62 -7.43 -19.46
C PHE A 150 11.16 -7.11 -19.10
N VAL A 151 10.86 -5.85 -18.76
CA VAL A 151 9.53 -5.40 -18.37
C VAL A 151 8.98 -4.43 -19.41
N GLU A 152 8.00 -4.90 -20.19
CA GLU A 152 7.24 -4.06 -21.10
C GLU A 152 5.91 -3.69 -20.45
N PHE A 153 5.50 -2.43 -20.57
CA PHE A 153 4.21 -1.97 -20.09
C PHE A 153 3.73 -0.75 -20.87
N ASP A 154 2.42 -0.56 -20.89
CA ASP A 154 1.76 0.61 -21.43
C ASP A 154 0.91 1.25 -20.33
N ALA A 155 1.17 2.52 -20.04
CA ALA A 155 0.49 3.24 -18.98
C ALA A 155 -0.93 3.68 -19.37
N ALA A 156 -1.19 3.93 -20.65
CA ALA A 156 -2.50 4.34 -21.13
C ALA A 156 -3.44 3.13 -21.21
N GLU A 157 -2.95 2.01 -21.76
CA GLU A 157 -3.70 0.78 -21.95
C GLU A 157 -3.64 -0.15 -20.72
N LYS A 158 -2.88 0.22 -19.69
CA LYS A 158 -2.74 -0.46 -18.39
C LYS A 158 -2.48 -1.96 -18.51
N TRP A 159 -1.45 -2.31 -19.26
CA TRP A 159 -0.98 -3.69 -19.34
C TRP A 159 0.52 -3.79 -19.09
N VAL A 160 0.94 -4.95 -18.57
CA VAL A 160 2.34 -5.30 -18.29
C VAL A 160 2.63 -6.66 -18.89
N ARG A 161 3.85 -6.86 -19.38
CA ARG A 161 4.35 -8.11 -19.95
C ARG A 161 5.81 -8.31 -19.57
N LEU A 162 6.15 -9.51 -19.11
CA LEU A 162 7.54 -9.92 -18.96
C LEU A 162 8.02 -10.53 -20.27
N THR A 163 9.26 -10.24 -20.66
CA THR A 163 9.83 -10.73 -21.92
C THR A 163 10.85 -11.85 -21.75
N HIS A 164 11.25 -12.14 -20.50
CA HIS A 164 12.18 -13.21 -20.17
C HIS A 164 11.56 -14.17 -19.13
N PRO A 165 11.66 -15.51 -19.32
CA PRO A 165 10.97 -16.51 -18.49
C PRO A 165 11.43 -16.54 -17.03
N ALA A 166 12.68 -16.14 -16.75
CA ALA A 166 13.20 -16.05 -15.39
C ALA A 166 12.80 -14.74 -14.66
N THR A 167 12.33 -13.71 -15.38
CA THR A 167 11.98 -12.44 -14.75
C THR A 167 10.80 -12.62 -13.80
N ARG A 168 10.91 -12.06 -12.60
CA ARG A 168 9.84 -12.01 -11.61
C ARG A 168 9.88 -10.65 -10.93
N LEU A 169 8.73 -9.98 -10.88
CA LEU A 169 8.56 -8.71 -10.18
C LEU A 169 8.36 -8.95 -8.69
N ASP A 170 8.99 -8.10 -7.90
CA ASP A 170 8.80 -7.94 -6.46
C ASP A 170 8.81 -6.44 -6.14
N PHE A 171 7.72 -5.96 -5.53
CA PHE A 171 7.56 -4.54 -5.19
C PHE A 171 7.89 -4.22 -3.73
N GLY A 172 8.48 -5.15 -2.96
CA GLY A 172 8.76 -4.97 -1.54
C GLY A 172 9.62 -3.74 -1.22
N GLY A 173 10.48 -3.33 -2.16
CA GLY A 173 11.33 -2.14 -2.05
C GLY A 173 10.65 -0.80 -2.37
N VAL A 174 9.41 -0.78 -2.88
CA VAL A 174 8.71 0.44 -3.31
C VAL A 174 7.26 0.53 -2.83
N ALA A 175 6.54 -0.60 -2.72
CA ALA A 175 5.12 -0.64 -2.45
C ALA A 175 4.73 0.07 -1.15
N LYS A 176 5.49 -0.12 -0.06
CA LYS A 176 5.17 0.52 1.23
C LYS A 176 5.22 2.04 1.15
N GLY A 177 6.20 2.58 0.42
CA GLY A 177 6.33 4.03 0.23
C GLY A 177 5.29 4.61 -0.74
N TYR A 178 4.68 3.78 -1.59
CA TYR A 178 3.55 4.18 -2.43
C TYR A 178 2.22 4.17 -1.65
N ILE A 179 2.07 3.24 -0.70
CA ILE A 179 0.83 3.05 0.07
C ILE A 179 0.63 4.14 1.14
N VAL A 180 1.71 4.76 1.63
CA VAL A 180 1.73 5.76 2.71
C VAL A 180 1.81 7.18 2.14
#